data_AF-A0A1I4XUX7-F1
#
_entry.id   AF-A0A1I4XUX7-F1
#
_cell.length_a   1.000
_cell.length_b   1.000
_cell.length_c   1.000
_cell.angle_alpha   90.00
_cell.angle_beta   90.00
_cell.angle_gamma   90.00
#
_symmetry.space_group_name_H-M   'P 1'
#
loop_
_entity.id
_entity.type
_entity.pdbx_description
1 polymer ?
#
loop_
_entity_poly.entity_id
_entity_poly.type
_entity_poly.pdbx_seq_one_letter_code
_entity_poly.pdbx_strand_id
1 'polypeptide(L)'
;MKTVYRIYPAIGVARIGNSEMEYFLGPESPGVHPEGPYRDASAPGKIKPQAVRFRVYKFIRDDFGKEALDSEVIPDEKTKIAWSVHLVNRKAAGGSFPPGGPSSSPRNAEYDRAGLIVDASLRSISGKNQAAVPLSGEINFIKDGDLEGSAKVALGRLLTDDEGRLIVVGGPGKSASPIGSGLNNFANNDGWYDGVADGPVTAVVEVEGEAPNNAEGGAWVVVAPPSYAPGIENVTTWYDQAVNVATRNFSPVHIKDVPSFTRDIFPILKRVVMIHWVVEQRNRHHGGAGNFLNPERLSKLADKTESGNSARETVLAWLTKPNTRVDPNTPPRSAPPSMPKVNSGLDPDNPERGEYTALTEYQYTMMEKWARGDFHADWTGEPAPVPFNELPLNQQPDALTRAALEGCIGAPFFPGIEVTYVIAQAATYESPFRIKHTLPPGFLTERMALPWQADFLACGELWWPAQRPVDVVTAAGEIQPFSRGIEDYGDMVRWWTELGFIVKKGDRFVEDERNPIAGEP
;
A
#
# COMPACT_ATOMS: atom_id res chain seq x y z
N MET A 1 22.29 4.66 29.76
CA MET A 1 21.17 5.20 28.92
C MET A 1 21.72 5.85 27.66
N LYS A 2 21.20 5.47 26.49
CA LYS A 2 21.62 5.94 25.15
C LYS A 2 20.46 6.64 24.45
N THR A 3 20.73 7.80 23.84
CA THR A 3 19.78 8.47 22.94
C THR A 3 19.75 7.76 21.57
N VAL A 4 18.55 7.43 21.11
CA VAL A 4 18.29 6.76 19.83
C VAL A 4 17.24 7.57 19.07
N TYR A 5 17.46 7.82 17.78
CA TYR A 5 16.48 8.46 16.92
C TYR A 5 15.91 7.44 15.94
N ARG A 6 14.63 7.56 15.59
CA ARG A 6 13.99 6.74 14.55
C ARG A 6 12.99 7.53 13.73
N ILE A 7 12.88 7.18 12.45
CA ILE A 7 11.97 7.83 11.51
C ILE A 7 10.61 7.12 11.54
N TYR A 8 9.50 7.87 11.53
CA TYR A 8 8.16 7.33 11.39
C TYR A 8 7.32 8.11 10.35
N PRO A 9 6.46 7.46 9.55
CA PRO A 9 6.21 6.02 9.52
C PRO A 9 7.47 5.23 9.11
N ALA A 10 7.60 3.99 9.60
CA ALA A 10 8.75 3.14 9.24
C ALA A 10 8.73 2.78 7.75
N ILE A 11 7.51 2.66 7.18
CA ILE A 11 7.24 2.51 5.77
C ILE A 11 6.19 3.55 5.38
N GLY A 12 6.56 4.50 4.53
CA GLY A 12 5.68 5.53 4.01
C GLY A 12 5.12 5.20 2.64
N VAL A 13 3.89 5.63 2.38
CA VAL A 13 3.20 5.42 1.08
C VAL A 13 2.76 6.76 0.51
N ALA A 14 3.48 7.22 -0.52
CA ALA A 14 3.07 8.28 -1.41
C ALA A 14 2.34 7.69 -2.62
N ARG A 15 1.50 8.48 -3.29
CA ARG A 15 0.81 8.06 -4.51
C ARG A 15 0.94 9.11 -5.61
N ILE A 16 1.10 8.63 -6.85
CA ILE A 16 1.21 9.49 -8.03
C ILE A 16 -0.07 10.30 -8.27
N GLY A 17 0.09 11.46 -8.91
CA GLY A 17 -1.01 12.34 -9.32
C GLY A 17 -0.49 13.39 -10.30
N ASN A 18 -1.28 13.74 -11.32
CA ASN A 18 -0.85 14.62 -12.39
C ASN A 18 -0.91 16.13 -12.05
N SER A 19 -1.35 16.51 -10.85
CA SER A 19 -1.24 17.89 -10.36
C SER A 19 0.20 18.22 -9.94
N GLU A 20 0.74 19.29 -10.54
CA GLU A 20 2.06 19.83 -10.19
C GLU A 20 1.98 20.88 -9.07
N MET A 21 0.80 21.44 -8.85
CA MET A 21 0.58 22.60 -7.97
C MET A 21 0.14 22.19 -6.57
N GLU A 22 -0.69 21.16 -6.46
CA GLU A 22 -1.31 20.75 -5.21
C GLU A 22 -0.94 19.30 -4.87
N TYR A 23 -1.02 18.96 -3.59
CA TYR A 23 -0.93 17.60 -3.06
C TYR A 23 -1.77 17.52 -1.78
N PHE A 24 -2.09 16.32 -1.32
CA PHE A 24 -2.65 16.12 0.02
C PHE A 24 -1.80 15.13 0.80
N LEU A 25 -1.89 15.16 2.13
CA LEU A 25 -1.18 14.21 2.97
C LEU A 25 -1.99 12.91 3.10
N GLY A 26 -1.29 11.79 3.01
CA GLY A 26 -1.82 10.48 3.35
C GLY A 26 -2.24 10.39 4.82
N PRO A 27 -2.87 9.28 5.21
CA PRO A 27 -3.38 9.10 6.57
C PRO A 27 -2.25 9.05 7.59
N GLU A 28 -2.44 9.77 8.71
CA GLU A 28 -1.47 9.83 9.82
C GLU A 28 -1.97 9.12 11.09
N SER A 29 -3.21 8.60 11.08
CA SER A 29 -3.79 7.85 12.19
C SER A 29 -4.65 6.69 11.68
N PRO A 30 -4.66 5.53 12.37
CA PRO A 30 -5.45 4.38 11.96
C PRO A 30 -6.95 4.66 11.83
N GLY A 31 -7.57 4.16 10.76
CA GLY A 31 -8.97 4.34 10.40
C GLY A 31 -9.31 5.74 9.90
N VAL A 32 -8.35 6.64 9.81
CA VAL A 32 -8.50 7.95 9.16
C VAL A 32 -8.07 7.79 7.70
N HIS A 33 -8.86 8.34 6.78
CA HIS A 33 -8.54 8.36 5.35
C HIS A 33 -8.56 9.81 4.84
N PRO A 34 -7.74 10.16 3.84
CA PRO A 34 -7.79 11.49 3.25
C PRO A 34 -9.17 11.78 2.68
N GLU A 35 -9.76 12.90 3.12
CA GLU A 35 -11.01 13.41 2.54
C GLU A 35 -10.72 14.15 1.23
N GLY A 36 -11.67 14.09 0.30
CA GLY A 36 -11.61 14.86 -0.93
C GLY A 36 -11.71 16.38 -0.69
N PRO A 37 -11.56 17.21 -1.73
CA PRO A 37 -11.42 16.80 -3.12
C PRO A 37 -10.06 16.14 -3.39
N TYR A 38 -10.00 15.15 -4.28
CA TYR A 38 -8.75 14.51 -4.71
C TYR A 38 -8.14 15.17 -5.93
N ARG A 39 -8.88 16.04 -6.61
CA ARG A 39 -8.39 16.89 -7.71
C ARG A 39 -8.10 18.31 -7.25
N ASP A 40 -7.25 18.98 -8.03
CA ASP A 40 -7.02 20.42 -7.91
C ASP A 40 -8.16 21.23 -8.56
N ALA A 41 -8.15 22.54 -8.34
CA ALA A 41 -9.21 23.44 -8.82
C ALA A 41 -9.10 23.78 -10.33
N SER A 42 -8.19 23.14 -11.08
CA SER A 42 -8.10 23.36 -12.52
C SER A 42 -9.32 22.75 -13.25
N ALA A 43 -9.46 23.03 -14.55
CA ALA A 43 -10.49 22.43 -15.39
C ALA A 43 -9.81 21.64 -16.53
N PRO A 44 -10.04 20.32 -16.67
CA PRO A 44 -11.00 19.46 -15.95
C PRO A 44 -10.54 18.93 -14.57
N GLY A 45 -9.51 19.51 -13.93
CA GLY A 45 -9.09 19.13 -12.57
C GLY A 45 -8.11 17.96 -12.60
N LYS A 46 -6.90 18.16 -12.11
CA LYS A 46 -5.83 17.15 -12.09
C LYS A 46 -5.80 16.45 -10.74
N ILE A 47 -5.53 15.14 -10.75
CA ILE A 47 -5.38 14.34 -9.52
C ILE A 47 -4.20 14.89 -8.72
N LYS A 48 -4.46 15.28 -7.47
CA LYS A 48 -3.44 15.65 -6.50
C LYS A 48 -2.66 14.40 -6.09
N PRO A 49 -1.32 14.39 -6.19
CA PRO A 49 -0.54 13.31 -5.60
C PRO A 49 -0.77 13.23 -4.08
N GLN A 50 -0.80 12.01 -3.54
CA GLN A 50 -0.75 11.78 -2.11
C GLN A 50 0.71 11.84 -1.66
N ALA A 51 0.97 12.63 -0.62
CA ALA A 51 2.28 12.75 0.00
C ALA A 51 2.33 12.03 1.35
N VAL A 52 3.51 11.59 1.75
CA VAL A 52 3.76 11.05 3.10
C VAL A 52 4.65 12.01 3.89
N ARG A 53 4.30 12.21 5.16
CA ARG A 53 5.07 13.03 6.09
C ARG A 53 5.87 12.13 7.04
N PHE A 54 7.17 12.34 7.10
CA PHE A 54 8.09 11.64 7.99
C PHE A 54 8.51 12.52 9.16
N ARG A 55 8.56 11.93 10.34
CA ARG A 55 8.94 12.52 11.63
C ARG A 55 10.13 11.78 12.21
N VAL A 56 10.95 12.47 12.98
CA VAL A 56 11.98 11.81 13.80
C VAL A 56 11.50 11.77 15.25
N TYR A 57 11.56 10.62 15.88
CA TYR A 57 11.26 10.44 17.29
C TYR A 57 12.51 10.05 18.06
N LYS A 58 12.67 10.63 19.25
CA LYS A 58 13.74 10.35 20.19
C LYS A 58 13.31 9.31 21.20
N PHE A 59 14.14 8.31 21.41
CA PHE A 59 14.00 7.25 22.40
C PHE A 59 15.19 7.27 23.35
N ILE A 60 14.93 6.94 24.62
CA ILE A 60 15.97 6.65 25.61
C ILE A 60 16.03 5.14 25.80
N ARG A 61 17.16 4.54 25.42
CA ARG A 61 17.45 3.12 25.62
C ARG A 61 18.23 2.95 26.92
N ASP A 62 17.74 2.13 27.84
CA ASP A 62 18.48 1.78 29.05
C ASP A 62 19.58 0.74 28.76
N ASP A 63 20.38 0.41 29.78
CA ASP A 63 21.51 -0.50 29.63
C ASP A 63 21.06 -1.97 29.45
N PHE A 64 19.77 -2.25 29.63
CA PHE A 64 19.12 -3.56 29.38
C PHE A 64 18.41 -3.60 28.02
N GLY A 65 18.49 -2.54 27.23
CA GLY A 65 17.89 -2.44 25.90
C GLY A 65 16.41 -2.06 25.88
N LYS A 66 15.79 -1.76 27.04
CA LYS A 66 14.42 -1.26 27.07
C LYS A 66 14.40 0.19 26.62
N GLU A 67 13.45 0.51 25.76
CA GLU A 67 13.30 1.85 25.20
C GLU A 67 12.04 2.53 25.71
N ALA A 68 12.17 3.82 26.01
CA ALA A 68 11.06 4.71 26.25
C ALA A 68 11.08 5.83 25.21
N LEU A 69 9.92 6.10 24.61
CA LEU A 69 9.77 7.27 23.75
C LEU A 69 9.83 8.54 24.61
N ASP A 70 10.67 9.49 24.19
CA ASP A 70 10.91 10.76 24.88
C ASP A 70 10.10 11.89 24.24
N SER A 71 10.28 12.10 22.92
CA SER A 71 9.75 13.25 22.20
C SER A 71 9.75 13.03 20.69
N GLU A 72 8.93 13.80 19.97
CA GLU A 72 9.19 14.10 18.56
C GLU A 72 10.33 15.13 18.49
N VAL A 73 11.25 14.96 17.56
CA VAL A 73 12.36 15.90 17.30
C VAL A 73 11.96 16.84 16.19
N ILE A 74 12.01 18.14 16.49
CA ILE A 74 11.82 19.23 15.52
C ILE A 74 13.08 20.12 15.50
N PRO A 75 13.45 20.73 14.36
CA PRO A 75 14.59 21.63 14.32
C PRO A 75 14.36 22.92 15.13
N ASP A 76 15.40 23.38 15.81
CA ASP A 76 15.47 24.64 16.55
C ASP A 76 16.86 25.28 16.41
N GLU A 77 17.22 26.22 17.28
CA GLU A 77 18.53 26.88 17.23
C GLU A 77 19.71 25.92 17.45
N LYS A 78 19.48 24.82 18.17
CA LYS A 78 20.52 23.86 18.59
C LYS A 78 20.39 22.51 17.90
N THR A 79 19.24 22.21 17.32
CA THR A 79 18.90 20.93 16.72
C THR A 79 18.64 21.10 15.24
N LYS A 80 19.35 20.35 14.41
CA LYS A 80 19.10 20.25 12.96
C LYS A 80 18.71 18.82 12.60
N ILE A 81 17.85 18.71 11.60
CA ILE A 81 17.51 17.43 10.98
C ILE A 81 17.86 17.55 9.49
N ALA A 82 18.77 16.70 9.03
CA ALA A 82 19.10 16.55 7.62
C ALA A 82 18.50 15.25 7.10
N TRP A 83 17.50 15.38 6.22
CA TRP A 83 16.82 14.26 5.59
C TRP A 83 17.52 13.86 4.30
N SER A 84 17.51 12.57 3.95
CA SER A 84 17.89 12.09 2.62
C SER A 84 16.93 11.03 2.11
N VAL A 85 16.63 11.08 0.81
CA VAL A 85 15.73 10.14 0.10
C VAL A 85 16.42 9.67 -1.18
N HIS A 86 16.33 8.37 -1.48
CA HIS A 86 16.87 7.79 -2.71
C HIS A 86 15.78 6.97 -3.41
N LEU A 87 15.00 7.58 -4.31
CA LEU A 87 13.98 6.88 -5.08
C LEU A 87 14.56 6.26 -6.36
N VAL A 88 14.23 5.01 -6.61
CA VAL A 88 14.63 4.30 -7.84
C VAL A 88 13.46 3.50 -8.40
N ASN A 89 13.32 3.48 -9.72
CA ASN A 89 12.47 2.53 -10.44
C ASN A 89 13.35 1.53 -11.20
N ARG A 90 13.17 0.25 -10.91
CA ARG A 90 13.94 -0.85 -11.51
C ARG A 90 13.13 -1.73 -12.45
N LYS A 91 11.86 -1.42 -12.70
CA LYS A 91 10.93 -2.34 -13.38
C LYS A 91 11.38 -2.76 -14.77
N ALA A 92 11.92 -1.82 -15.56
CA ALA A 92 12.40 -2.10 -16.92
C ALA A 92 13.66 -2.99 -16.88
N ALA A 93 14.48 -2.83 -15.84
CA ALA A 93 15.61 -3.69 -15.51
C ALA A 93 15.23 -4.94 -14.67
N GLY A 94 13.94 -5.17 -14.43
CA GLY A 94 13.43 -6.27 -13.62
C GLY A 94 13.19 -7.56 -14.42
N GLY A 95 12.68 -8.55 -13.70
CA GLY A 95 12.21 -9.82 -14.26
C GLY A 95 10.82 -9.73 -14.87
N SER A 96 10.53 -10.61 -15.83
CA SER A 96 9.19 -10.79 -16.40
C SER A 96 8.25 -11.44 -15.40
N PHE A 97 6.97 -11.09 -15.43
CA PHE A 97 5.93 -11.61 -14.55
C PHE A 97 4.74 -12.18 -15.35
N PRO A 98 4.27 -13.43 -15.12
CA PRO A 98 4.87 -14.50 -14.31
C PRO A 98 6.06 -15.18 -15.03
N PRO A 99 6.95 -15.92 -14.31
CA PRO A 99 6.94 -16.15 -12.86
C PRO A 99 7.38 -14.91 -12.09
N GLY A 100 6.92 -14.71 -10.84
CA GLY A 100 7.28 -13.52 -10.06
C GLY A 100 8.62 -13.59 -9.34
N GLY A 101 9.34 -14.71 -9.45
CA GLY A 101 10.52 -15.03 -8.65
C GLY A 101 11.87 -14.62 -9.25
N PRO A 102 12.98 -14.79 -8.50
CA PRO A 102 14.34 -14.46 -8.96
C PRO A 102 14.81 -15.19 -10.22
N SER A 103 14.15 -16.29 -10.59
CA SER A 103 14.44 -17.12 -11.77
C SER A 103 13.82 -16.58 -13.08
N SER A 104 13.02 -15.51 -13.01
CA SER A 104 12.35 -14.93 -14.19
C SER A 104 13.33 -14.42 -15.24
N SER A 105 13.03 -14.63 -16.52
CA SER A 105 13.74 -13.98 -17.62
C SER A 105 13.63 -12.46 -17.51
N PRO A 106 14.71 -11.71 -17.81
CA PRO A 106 14.67 -10.25 -17.72
C PRO A 106 13.68 -9.67 -18.74
N ARG A 107 12.94 -8.62 -18.34
CA ARG A 107 12.33 -7.69 -19.31
C ARG A 107 13.45 -6.97 -20.06
N ASN A 108 13.22 -6.51 -21.29
CA ASN A 108 14.20 -5.75 -22.08
C ASN A 108 15.53 -6.48 -22.20
N ALA A 109 15.50 -7.78 -22.55
CA ALA A 109 16.65 -8.68 -22.44
C ALA A 109 17.85 -8.26 -23.31
N GLU A 110 17.60 -7.52 -24.39
CA GLU A 110 18.61 -7.04 -25.35
C GLU A 110 19.24 -5.70 -24.98
N TYR A 111 18.76 -5.02 -23.93
CA TYR A 111 19.22 -3.69 -23.55
C TYR A 111 20.16 -3.71 -22.32
N ASP A 112 21.06 -2.73 -22.26
CA ASP A 112 21.93 -2.49 -21.10
C ASP A 112 21.10 -2.27 -19.83
N ARG A 113 21.32 -3.11 -18.82
CA ARG A 113 20.60 -3.09 -17.55
C ARG A 113 20.75 -1.78 -16.80
N ALA A 114 21.93 -1.15 -16.87
CA ALA A 114 22.18 0.10 -16.17
C ALA A 114 21.34 1.24 -16.75
N GLY A 115 21.17 1.27 -18.08
CA GLY A 115 20.33 2.26 -18.77
C GLY A 115 18.84 2.14 -18.45
N LEU A 116 18.38 0.95 -18.06
CA LEU A 116 16.96 0.67 -17.77
C LEU A 116 16.52 1.04 -16.35
N ILE A 117 17.42 1.50 -15.49
CA ILE A 117 17.12 1.88 -14.10
C ILE A 117 16.94 3.39 -14.03
N VAL A 118 15.75 3.85 -13.62
CA VAL A 118 15.54 5.26 -13.33
C VAL A 118 15.98 5.54 -11.90
N ASP A 119 17.15 6.16 -11.75
CA ASP A 119 17.69 6.54 -10.44
C ASP A 119 17.57 8.06 -10.23
N ALA A 120 16.80 8.49 -9.22
CA ALA A 120 16.67 9.91 -8.86
C ALA A 120 17.89 10.48 -8.11
N SER A 121 18.91 9.65 -7.89
CA SER A 121 20.05 9.85 -6.99
C SER A 121 19.62 10.09 -5.53
N LEU A 122 20.59 10.04 -4.61
CA LEU A 122 20.36 10.46 -3.23
C LEU A 122 20.16 11.98 -3.19
N ARG A 123 19.02 12.43 -2.65
CA ARG A 123 18.71 13.86 -2.49
C ARG A 123 18.45 14.18 -1.04
N SER A 124 19.00 15.31 -0.59
CA SER A 124 18.93 15.74 0.81
C SER A 124 18.25 17.10 0.97
N ILE A 125 17.62 17.30 2.12
CA ILE A 125 16.94 18.56 2.49
C ILE A 125 17.00 18.75 4.01
N SER A 126 17.09 20.01 4.46
CA SER A 126 17.14 20.34 5.89
C SER A 126 16.55 21.72 6.16
N GLY A 127 16.01 21.91 7.36
CA GLY A 127 15.37 23.16 7.78
C GLY A 127 13.86 23.17 7.57
N LYS A 128 13.22 24.25 8.03
CA LYS A 128 11.76 24.46 7.96
C LYS A 128 11.37 25.11 6.63
N ASN A 129 10.17 24.79 6.13
CA ASN A 129 9.56 25.40 4.94
C ASN A 129 10.48 25.42 3.70
N GLN A 130 11.25 24.36 3.48
CA GLN A 130 12.11 24.30 2.31
C GLN A 130 11.32 24.00 1.05
N ALA A 131 11.68 24.68 -0.03
CA ALA A 131 11.05 24.50 -1.34
C ALA A 131 11.24 23.07 -1.88
N ALA A 132 10.35 22.68 -2.79
CA ALA A 132 10.37 21.36 -3.39
C ALA A 132 11.66 21.09 -4.17
N VAL A 133 12.29 19.95 -3.89
CA VAL A 133 13.44 19.41 -4.59
C VAL A 133 12.98 18.23 -5.45
N PRO A 134 13.16 18.27 -6.78
CA PRO A 134 12.68 17.21 -7.67
C PRO A 134 13.50 15.92 -7.52
N LEU A 135 12.80 14.79 -7.52
CA LEU A 135 13.35 13.43 -7.60
C LEU A 135 13.12 12.92 -9.03
N SER A 136 14.15 12.94 -9.87
CA SER A 136 14.04 12.58 -11.28
C SER A 136 15.30 11.88 -11.76
N GLY A 137 15.13 10.89 -12.62
CA GLY A 137 16.21 10.16 -13.28
C GLY A 137 16.01 10.10 -14.80
N GLU A 138 16.89 9.37 -15.47
CA GLU A 138 16.80 9.11 -16.90
C GLU A 138 16.69 7.61 -17.14
N ILE A 139 15.92 7.22 -18.15
CA ILE A 139 15.94 5.87 -18.70
C ILE A 139 16.52 5.93 -20.11
N ASN A 140 17.39 4.98 -20.44
CA ASN A 140 18.12 4.87 -21.69
C ASN A 140 18.04 3.43 -22.20
N PHE A 141 17.39 3.23 -23.34
CA PHE A 141 17.32 1.96 -24.05
C PHE A 141 18.54 1.86 -24.96
N ILE A 142 19.63 1.29 -24.42
CA ILE A 142 20.91 1.12 -25.12
C ILE A 142 21.07 -0.34 -25.54
N LYS A 143 21.23 -0.60 -26.84
CA LYS A 143 21.43 -1.94 -27.40
C LYS A 143 22.70 -1.94 -28.24
N ASP A 144 23.62 -2.87 -27.97
CA ASP A 144 24.91 -2.99 -28.65
C ASP A 144 25.76 -1.69 -28.69
N GLY A 145 25.54 -0.79 -27.72
CA GLY A 145 26.19 0.52 -27.61
C GLY A 145 25.42 1.68 -28.26
N ASP A 146 24.35 1.40 -29.00
CA ASP A 146 23.51 2.39 -29.65
C ASP A 146 22.32 2.78 -28.76
N LEU A 147 22.11 4.09 -28.58
CA LEU A 147 20.95 4.62 -27.88
C LEU A 147 19.74 4.66 -28.81
N GLU A 148 18.81 3.73 -28.64
CA GLU A 148 17.58 3.66 -29.44
C GLU A 148 16.49 4.63 -28.95
N GLY A 149 16.49 4.96 -27.66
CA GLY A 149 15.56 5.93 -27.08
C GLY A 149 15.84 6.24 -25.62
N SER A 150 15.43 7.43 -25.17
CA SER A 150 15.58 7.85 -23.78
C SER A 150 14.44 8.75 -23.31
N ALA A 151 14.26 8.83 -21.99
CA ALA A 151 13.32 9.76 -21.38
C ALA A 151 13.79 10.23 -19.99
N LYS A 152 13.46 11.48 -19.67
CA LYS A 152 13.51 11.99 -18.30
C LYS A 152 12.24 11.56 -17.56
N VAL A 153 12.41 11.02 -16.36
CA VAL A 153 11.32 10.44 -15.57
C VAL A 153 11.30 11.10 -14.20
N ALA A 154 10.18 11.74 -13.87
CA ALA A 154 9.94 12.32 -12.55
C ALA A 154 9.31 11.26 -11.64
N LEU A 155 10.03 10.87 -10.59
CA LEU A 155 9.57 9.89 -9.60
C LEU A 155 8.86 10.55 -8.41
N GLY A 156 9.13 11.83 -8.16
CA GLY A 156 8.48 12.59 -7.10
C GLY A 156 9.19 13.90 -6.78
N ARG A 157 8.93 14.43 -5.59
CA ARG A 157 9.61 15.59 -5.03
C ARG A 157 9.63 15.51 -3.51
N LEU A 158 10.61 16.15 -2.88
CA LEU A 158 10.72 16.27 -1.44
C LEU A 158 10.70 17.73 -1.00
N LEU A 159 10.07 18.03 0.12
CA LEU A 159 10.04 19.35 0.75
C LEU A 159 10.02 19.17 2.28
N THR A 160 10.07 20.27 3.03
CA THR A 160 9.84 20.23 4.48
C THR A 160 8.69 21.13 4.90
N ASP A 161 7.93 20.69 5.90
CA ASP A 161 6.88 21.52 6.50
C ASP A 161 7.46 22.59 7.43
N ASP A 162 6.57 23.35 8.07
CA ASP A 162 6.90 24.42 9.01
C ASP A 162 7.56 23.93 10.31
N GLU A 163 7.44 22.64 10.62
CA GLU A 163 8.15 21.98 11.71
C GLU A 163 9.41 21.22 11.26
N GLY A 164 9.79 21.33 9.97
CA GLY A 164 10.99 20.70 9.42
C GLY A 164 10.87 19.20 9.20
N ARG A 165 9.64 18.67 9.23
CA ARG A 165 9.34 17.28 8.87
C ARG A 165 9.49 17.09 7.38
N LEU A 166 10.01 15.94 6.96
CA LEU A 166 10.12 15.61 5.55
C LEU A 166 8.74 15.28 4.98
N ILE A 167 8.41 15.85 3.83
CA ILE A 167 7.28 15.42 3.01
C ILE A 167 7.82 14.89 1.69
N VAL A 168 7.45 13.65 1.36
CA VAL A 168 7.72 13.03 0.05
C VAL A 168 6.42 12.96 -0.73
N VAL A 169 6.39 13.60 -1.90
CA VAL A 169 5.22 13.68 -2.79
C VAL A 169 5.45 12.81 -4.02
N GLY A 170 4.43 12.03 -4.41
CA GLY A 170 4.47 11.22 -5.62
C GLY A 170 4.64 12.03 -6.91
N GLY A 171 5.19 11.40 -7.94
CA GLY A 171 5.39 12.01 -9.26
C GLY A 171 4.11 12.12 -10.10
N PRO A 172 4.22 12.65 -11.34
CA PRO A 172 3.09 12.90 -12.24
C PRO A 172 2.43 11.63 -12.81
N GLY A 173 3.02 10.43 -12.59
CA GLY A 173 2.44 9.16 -13.01
C GLY A 173 2.55 8.84 -14.52
N LYS A 174 3.42 9.53 -15.25
CA LYS A 174 3.64 9.30 -16.69
C LYS A 174 4.23 7.90 -16.95
N SER A 175 3.67 7.22 -17.94
CA SER A 175 4.17 5.96 -18.51
C SER A 175 4.27 6.10 -20.03
N ALA A 176 5.34 5.61 -20.64
CA ALA A 176 5.55 5.70 -22.09
C ALA A 176 6.59 4.70 -22.60
N SER A 177 6.69 4.57 -23.91
CA SER A 177 7.80 3.90 -24.59
C SER A 177 8.61 4.91 -25.43
N PRO A 178 9.86 5.24 -25.06
CA PRO A 178 10.73 6.12 -25.83
C PRO A 178 11.10 5.57 -27.22
N ILE A 179 11.02 4.25 -27.39
CA ILE A 179 11.31 3.55 -28.65
C ILE A 179 10.05 3.24 -29.47
N GLY A 180 8.86 3.65 -28.99
CA GLY A 180 7.60 3.46 -29.72
C GLY A 180 7.04 2.04 -29.68
N SER A 181 7.40 1.23 -28.68
CA SER A 181 6.87 -0.14 -28.52
C SER A 181 5.37 -0.16 -28.24
N GLY A 182 4.69 -1.20 -28.74
CA GLY A 182 3.28 -1.46 -28.43
C GLY A 182 3.05 -1.85 -26.96
N LEU A 183 1.78 -1.83 -26.54
CA LEU A 183 1.34 -2.18 -25.19
C LEU A 183 0.25 -3.25 -25.26
N ASN A 184 0.62 -4.52 -25.11
CA ASN A 184 -0.28 -5.66 -25.34
C ASN A 184 -0.24 -6.71 -24.22
N ASN A 185 0.57 -6.52 -23.19
CA ASN A 185 0.68 -7.42 -22.04
C ASN A 185 0.34 -6.68 -20.74
N PHE A 186 -0.32 -7.35 -19.80
CA PHE A 186 -0.69 -6.71 -18.53
C PHE A 186 0.52 -6.35 -17.66
N ALA A 187 1.64 -7.09 -17.76
CA ALA A 187 2.78 -6.95 -16.86
C ALA A 187 4.14 -6.72 -17.54
N ASN A 188 4.38 -7.23 -18.73
CA ASN A 188 5.70 -7.19 -19.38
C ASN A 188 5.61 -6.56 -20.76
N ASN A 189 6.01 -5.29 -20.86
CA ASN A 189 6.04 -4.57 -22.13
C ASN A 189 7.45 -3.99 -22.30
N ASP A 190 8.24 -4.61 -23.18
CA ASP A 190 9.59 -4.15 -23.48
C ASP A 190 9.57 -2.79 -24.20
N GLY A 191 10.56 -1.95 -23.93
CA GLY A 191 10.62 -0.58 -24.39
C GLY A 191 9.86 0.43 -23.53
N TRP A 192 9.20 0.01 -22.44
CA TRP A 192 8.38 0.89 -21.59
C TRP A 192 9.04 1.31 -20.28
N TYR A 193 8.59 2.45 -19.74
CA TYR A 193 8.85 2.89 -18.36
C TYR A 193 7.56 3.41 -17.72
N ASP A 194 7.58 3.54 -16.38
CA ASP A 194 6.56 4.27 -15.62
C ASP A 194 7.18 5.11 -14.49
N GLY A 195 6.34 5.86 -13.77
CA GLY A 195 6.76 6.83 -12.74
C GLY A 195 6.59 6.38 -11.29
N VAL A 196 6.34 5.10 -11.02
CA VAL A 196 6.36 4.58 -9.64
C VAL A 196 7.81 4.36 -9.19
N ALA A 197 8.04 4.26 -7.89
CA ALA A 197 9.38 4.03 -7.34
C ALA A 197 9.30 3.60 -5.88
N ASP A 198 10.42 3.15 -5.34
CA ASP A 198 10.60 3.04 -3.90
C ASP A 198 12.05 3.25 -3.49
N GLY A 199 12.29 3.48 -2.21
CA GLY A 199 13.65 3.53 -1.69
C GLY A 199 13.77 4.04 -0.25
N PRO A 200 15.00 4.07 0.27
CA PRO A 200 15.27 4.42 1.65
C PRO A 200 15.09 5.92 1.92
N VAL A 201 14.64 6.20 3.14
CA VAL A 201 14.59 7.51 3.80
C VAL A 201 15.52 7.45 5.00
N THR A 202 16.46 8.38 5.09
CA THR A 202 17.38 8.49 6.22
C THR A 202 17.36 9.90 6.79
N ALA A 203 17.78 10.03 8.04
CA ALA A 203 17.88 11.30 8.74
C ALA A 203 19.12 11.31 9.61
N VAL A 204 19.81 12.45 9.62
CA VAL A 204 20.87 12.77 10.58
C VAL A 204 20.33 13.86 11.50
N VAL A 205 20.35 13.59 12.81
CA VAL A 205 20.04 14.57 13.85
C VAL A 205 21.35 15.14 14.37
N GLU A 206 21.50 16.45 14.29
CA GLU A 206 22.65 17.18 14.81
C GLU A 206 22.19 18.06 15.96
N VAL A 207 22.70 17.79 17.17
CA VAL A 207 22.45 18.60 18.36
C VAL A 207 23.75 19.32 18.73
N GLU A 208 23.67 20.61 19.02
CA GLU A 208 24.83 21.43 19.40
C GLU A 208 25.60 20.79 20.58
N GLY A 209 26.89 20.54 20.38
CA GLY A 209 27.75 19.91 21.39
C GLY A 209 27.70 18.38 21.41
N GLU A 210 26.88 17.75 20.57
CA GLU A 210 26.83 16.29 20.39
C GLU A 210 27.38 15.87 19.03
N ALA A 211 27.79 14.60 18.91
CA ALA A 211 28.14 14.03 17.61
C ALA A 211 26.86 13.82 16.77
N PRO A 212 26.90 13.99 15.43
CA PRO A 212 25.77 13.68 14.56
C PRO A 212 25.26 12.25 14.77
N ASN A 213 23.95 12.10 14.89
CA ASN A 213 23.31 10.83 15.20
C ASN A 213 22.35 10.42 14.07
N ASN A 214 22.66 9.29 13.43
CA ASN A 214 21.79 8.72 12.40
C ASN A 214 20.53 8.14 13.05
N ALA A 215 19.37 8.40 12.46
CA ALA A 215 18.16 7.71 12.86
C ALA A 215 18.31 6.20 12.58
N GLU A 216 18.34 5.39 13.64
CA GLU A 216 18.61 3.95 13.60
C GLU A 216 17.56 3.23 12.74
N GLY A 217 18.02 2.36 11.84
CA GLY A 217 17.18 1.56 10.93
C GLY A 217 16.61 2.31 9.72
N GLY A 218 16.67 3.65 9.71
CA GLY A 218 16.06 4.46 8.65
C GLY A 218 14.56 4.18 8.46
N ALA A 219 13.99 4.63 7.35
CA ALA A 219 12.64 4.32 6.90
C ALA A 219 12.66 3.99 5.40
N TRP A 220 11.53 3.55 4.86
CA TRP A 220 11.37 3.33 3.42
C TRP A 220 10.16 4.10 2.91
N VAL A 221 10.20 4.56 1.66
CA VAL A 221 9.05 5.16 0.98
C VAL A 221 8.73 4.40 -0.30
N VAL A 222 7.44 4.19 -0.55
CA VAL A 222 6.91 3.69 -1.83
C VAL A 222 6.08 4.79 -2.47
N VAL A 223 6.33 5.06 -3.75
CA VAL A 223 5.49 5.89 -4.62
C VAL A 223 4.65 4.95 -5.47
N ALA A 224 3.38 4.79 -5.11
CA ALA A 224 2.45 3.83 -5.70
C ALA A 224 1.44 4.48 -6.68
N PRO A 225 0.66 3.67 -7.43
CA PRO A 225 -0.55 4.13 -8.11
C PRO A 225 -1.56 4.82 -7.17
N PRO A 226 -2.52 5.59 -7.69
CA PRO A 226 -3.58 6.19 -6.89
C PRO A 226 -4.42 5.14 -6.16
N SER A 227 -5.01 5.52 -5.02
CA SER A 227 -6.09 4.76 -4.39
C SER A 227 -7.40 5.44 -4.75
N TYR A 228 -8.19 4.79 -5.61
CA TYR A 228 -9.46 5.35 -6.06
C TYR A 228 -10.59 5.14 -5.07
N ALA A 229 -10.41 4.35 -4.02
CA ALA A 229 -11.39 4.20 -2.94
C ALA A 229 -10.69 4.25 -1.57
N PRO A 230 -10.08 5.39 -1.21
CA PRO A 230 -9.21 5.47 -0.03
C PRO A 230 -9.92 5.15 1.29
N GLY A 231 -11.25 5.27 1.36
CA GLY A 231 -12.06 4.91 2.52
C GLY A 231 -12.56 3.46 2.55
N ILE A 232 -12.11 2.61 1.62
CA ILE A 232 -12.46 1.18 1.57
C ILE A 232 -11.15 0.38 1.67
N GLU A 233 -11.05 -0.45 2.71
CA GLU A 233 -9.85 -1.26 2.97
C GLU A 233 -9.96 -2.67 2.35
N ASN A 234 -8.80 -3.25 2.02
CA ASN A 234 -8.69 -4.65 1.61
C ASN A 234 -8.93 -5.58 2.81
N VAL A 235 -9.45 -6.79 2.58
CA VAL A 235 -9.63 -7.80 3.65
C VAL A 235 -8.30 -8.10 4.37
N THR A 236 -7.25 -8.29 3.58
CA THR A 236 -5.87 -8.41 4.03
C THR A 236 -5.07 -7.23 3.47
N THR A 237 -4.50 -6.45 4.36
CA THR A 237 -3.74 -5.23 4.08
C THR A 237 -2.24 -5.48 4.18
N TRP A 238 -1.40 -4.54 3.73
CA TRP A 238 0.04 -4.64 3.98
C TRP A 238 0.33 -4.63 5.50
N TYR A 239 -0.41 -3.84 6.29
CA TYR A 239 -0.26 -3.87 7.74
C TYR A 239 -0.45 -5.28 8.32
N ASP A 240 -1.47 -6.01 7.85
CA ASP A 240 -1.73 -7.39 8.29
C ASP A 240 -0.60 -8.35 7.92
N GLN A 241 0.02 -8.16 6.73
CA GLN A 241 1.20 -8.94 6.32
C GLN A 241 2.41 -8.63 7.18
N ALA A 242 2.65 -7.35 7.49
CA ALA A 242 3.75 -6.95 8.35
C ALA A 242 3.59 -7.46 9.79
N VAL A 243 2.37 -7.46 10.35
CA VAL A 243 2.04 -8.11 11.63
C VAL A 243 2.29 -9.62 11.56
N ASN A 244 1.91 -10.27 10.45
CA ASN A 244 2.13 -11.70 10.25
C ASN A 244 3.63 -12.04 10.20
N VAL A 245 4.42 -11.28 9.45
CA VAL A 245 5.89 -11.43 9.39
C VAL A 245 6.53 -11.18 10.75
N ALA A 246 6.14 -10.08 11.42
CA ALA A 246 6.57 -9.74 12.78
C ALA A 246 6.32 -10.91 13.74
N THR A 247 5.09 -11.44 13.75
CA THR A 247 4.73 -12.56 14.60
C THR A 247 5.53 -13.81 14.25
N ARG A 248 5.60 -14.22 12.98
CA ARG A 248 6.29 -15.47 12.58
C ARG A 248 7.79 -15.44 12.88
N ASN A 249 8.45 -14.29 12.78
CA ASN A 249 9.92 -14.24 12.67
C ASN A 249 10.61 -13.41 13.77
N PHE A 250 9.95 -12.41 14.32
CA PHE A 250 10.57 -11.45 15.25
C PHE A 250 9.96 -11.51 16.65
N SER A 251 8.68 -11.87 16.77
CA SER A 251 7.96 -11.89 18.04
C SER A 251 6.89 -13.00 18.06
N PRO A 252 7.30 -14.29 17.99
CA PRO A 252 6.39 -15.44 17.92
C PRO A 252 5.51 -15.63 19.15
N VAL A 253 5.79 -14.92 20.24
CA VAL A 253 4.90 -14.91 21.41
C VAL A 253 3.52 -14.33 21.08
N HIS A 254 3.41 -13.39 20.14
CA HIS A 254 2.15 -12.75 19.78
C HIS A 254 1.10 -13.70 19.19
N ILE A 255 1.50 -14.85 18.67
CA ILE A 255 0.55 -15.87 18.22
C ILE A 255 -0.28 -16.43 19.39
N LYS A 256 0.18 -16.28 20.64
CA LYS A 256 -0.50 -16.73 21.85
C LYS A 256 -1.49 -15.71 22.40
N ASP A 257 -1.47 -14.47 21.92
CA ASP A 257 -2.35 -13.41 22.40
C ASP A 257 -3.84 -13.78 22.26
N VAL A 258 -4.64 -13.46 23.26
CA VAL A 258 -6.10 -13.63 23.21
C VAL A 258 -6.67 -12.48 22.39
N PRO A 259 -7.38 -12.75 21.28
CA PRO A 259 -7.85 -11.69 20.39
C PRO A 259 -8.90 -10.81 21.08
N SER A 260 -8.87 -9.52 20.78
CA SER A 260 -9.96 -8.59 21.02
C SER A 260 -10.97 -8.69 19.87
N PHE A 261 -12.26 -8.77 20.19
CA PHE A 261 -13.28 -8.75 19.15
C PHE A 261 -13.20 -7.42 18.38
N THR A 262 -13.11 -6.31 19.10
CA THR A 262 -13.11 -4.97 18.52
C THR A 262 -11.87 -4.68 17.68
N ARG A 263 -10.69 -5.11 18.13
CA ARG A 263 -9.42 -4.78 17.46
C ARG A 263 -9.03 -5.80 16.39
N ASP A 264 -9.24 -7.10 16.63
CA ASP A 264 -8.63 -8.16 15.81
C ASP A 264 -9.64 -8.86 14.89
N ILE A 265 -10.92 -8.91 15.27
CA ILE A 265 -11.97 -9.65 14.53
C ILE A 265 -12.87 -8.72 13.73
N PHE A 266 -13.39 -7.67 14.36
CA PHE A 266 -14.32 -6.73 13.74
C PHE A 266 -13.79 -6.09 12.45
N PRO A 267 -12.51 -5.65 12.35
CA PRO A 267 -12.01 -5.07 11.11
C PRO A 267 -12.09 -6.02 9.91
N ILE A 268 -11.82 -7.32 10.10
CA ILE A 268 -11.94 -8.33 9.04
C ILE A 268 -13.39 -8.41 8.55
N LEU A 269 -14.35 -8.49 9.49
CA LEU A 269 -15.78 -8.54 9.18
C LEU A 269 -16.26 -7.26 8.47
N LYS A 270 -15.82 -6.10 8.94
CA LYS A 270 -16.13 -4.78 8.37
C LYS A 270 -15.61 -4.68 6.95
N ARG A 271 -14.33 -4.98 6.69
CA ARG A 271 -13.69 -4.89 5.37
C ARG A 271 -14.42 -5.69 4.31
N VAL A 272 -14.84 -6.91 4.65
CA VAL A 272 -15.63 -7.77 3.76
C VAL A 272 -16.97 -7.12 3.40
N VAL A 273 -17.62 -6.45 4.36
CA VAL A 273 -18.82 -5.66 4.09
C VAL A 273 -18.46 -4.45 3.22
N MET A 274 -17.48 -3.63 3.57
CA MET A 274 -17.17 -2.39 2.84
C MET A 274 -16.84 -2.61 1.36
N ILE A 275 -16.13 -3.70 1.04
CA ILE A 275 -15.77 -4.06 -0.34
C ILE A 275 -16.99 -4.23 -1.26
N HIS A 276 -18.20 -4.50 -0.72
CA HIS A 276 -19.40 -4.64 -1.55
C HIS A 276 -19.71 -3.40 -2.40
N TRP A 277 -19.23 -2.22 -2.02
CA TRP A 277 -19.46 -0.98 -2.77
C TRP A 277 -18.68 -0.90 -4.08
N VAL A 278 -17.62 -1.71 -4.22
CA VAL A 278 -16.63 -1.61 -5.30
C VAL A 278 -16.40 -2.92 -6.05
N VAL A 279 -17.19 -3.95 -5.77
CA VAL A 279 -17.21 -5.22 -6.53
C VAL A 279 -18.35 -5.24 -7.55
N GLU A 280 -18.21 -6.14 -8.53
CA GLU A 280 -19.26 -6.46 -9.50
C GLU A 280 -20.62 -6.63 -8.83
N GLN A 281 -21.69 -6.15 -9.47
CA GLN A 281 -23.05 -6.21 -8.92
C GLN A 281 -23.44 -7.61 -8.40
N ARG A 282 -23.11 -8.67 -9.16
CA ARG A 282 -23.41 -10.07 -8.79
C ARG A 282 -22.69 -10.55 -7.52
N ASN A 283 -21.62 -9.87 -7.09
CA ASN A 283 -20.79 -10.25 -5.96
C ASN A 283 -21.09 -9.45 -4.68
N ARG A 284 -22.08 -8.54 -4.69
CA ARG A 284 -22.42 -7.65 -3.57
C ARG A 284 -23.19 -8.31 -2.41
N HIS A 285 -23.03 -9.62 -2.19
CA HIS A 285 -23.77 -10.41 -1.19
C HIS A 285 -23.67 -9.84 0.24
N HIS A 286 -22.51 -9.30 0.62
CA HIS A 286 -22.29 -8.70 1.94
C HIS A 286 -22.93 -7.32 2.13
N GLY A 287 -23.51 -6.72 1.08
CA GLY A 287 -24.36 -5.53 1.17
C GLY A 287 -25.82 -5.84 1.53
N GLY A 288 -26.18 -7.12 1.70
CA GLY A 288 -27.54 -7.56 2.03
C GLY A 288 -27.53 -8.72 3.03
N ALA A 289 -27.98 -9.91 2.59
CA ALA A 289 -28.09 -11.09 3.45
C ALA A 289 -26.75 -11.51 4.09
N GLY A 290 -25.61 -11.18 3.48
CA GLY A 290 -24.26 -11.43 4.01
C GLY A 290 -23.73 -10.37 4.97
N ASN A 291 -24.46 -9.29 5.26
CA ASN A 291 -23.94 -8.14 5.99
C ASN A 291 -23.58 -8.49 7.46
N PHE A 292 -22.28 -8.50 7.77
CA PHE A 292 -21.79 -8.73 9.14
C PHE A 292 -22.00 -7.54 10.07
N LEU A 293 -22.25 -6.34 9.54
CA LEU A 293 -22.52 -5.13 10.31
C LEU A 293 -24.00 -4.98 10.70
N ASN A 294 -24.86 -5.93 10.31
CA ASN A 294 -26.23 -5.98 10.82
C ASN A 294 -26.20 -6.16 12.36
N PRO A 295 -26.89 -5.31 13.15
CA PRO A 295 -26.80 -5.34 14.61
C PRO A 295 -27.13 -6.69 15.25
N GLU A 296 -28.14 -7.41 14.75
CA GLU A 296 -28.53 -8.71 15.30
C GLU A 296 -27.44 -9.75 15.05
N ARG A 297 -26.90 -9.80 13.82
CA ARG A 297 -25.80 -10.69 13.48
C ARG A 297 -24.53 -10.35 14.27
N LEU A 298 -24.16 -9.07 14.31
CA LEU A 298 -22.95 -8.63 14.98
C LEU A 298 -23.00 -8.92 16.48
N SER A 299 -24.16 -8.79 17.12
CA SER A 299 -24.35 -9.15 18.53
C SER A 299 -24.02 -10.62 18.80
N LYS A 300 -24.37 -11.53 17.88
CA LYS A 300 -24.04 -12.96 17.98
C LYS A 300 -22.58 -13.27 17.71
N LEU A 301 -21.94 -12.51 16.82
CA LEU A 301 -20.52 -12.65 16.52
C LEU A 301 -19.64 -12.14 17.67
N ALA A 302 -20.09 -11.12 18.41
CA ALA A 302 -19.41 -10.55 19.56
C ALA A 302 -19.67 -11.30 20.89
N ASP A 303 -20.74 -12.11 20.95
CA ASP A 303 -21.07 -12.92 22.12
C ASP A 303 -20.12 -14.11 22.25
N LYS A 304 -19.37 -14.19 23.36
CA LYS A 304 -18.44 -15.30 23.65
C LYS A 304 -19.09 -16.52 24.31
N THR A 305 -20.36 -16.44 24.71
CA THR A 305 -21.08 -17.56 25.32
C THR A 305 -21.49 -18.60 24.28
N GLU A 306 -22.04 -19.72 24.75
CA GLU A 306 -22.57 -20.80 23.89
C GLU A 306 -23.61 -20.29 22.87
N SER A 307 -24.32 -19.21 23.20
CA SER A 307 -25.33 -18.58 22.34
C SER A 307 -24.75 -18.01 21.03
N GLY A 308 -23.47 -17.64 21.02
CA GLY A 308 -22.76 -17.14 19.84
C GLY A 308 -22.01 -18.23 19.05
N ASN A 309 -21.76 -19.41 19.65
CA ASN A 309 -20.83 -20.41 19.11
C ASN A 309 -21.11 -20.77 17.64
N SER A 310 -22.36 -21.15 17.34
CA SER A 310 -22.75 -21.55 15.98
C SER A 310 -22.52 -20.45 14.94
N ALA A 311 -22.75 -19.18 15.29
CA ALA A 311 -22.52 -18.07 14.37
C ALA A 311 -21.02 -17.89 14.08
N ARG A 312 -20.16 -17.98 15.10
CA ARG A 312 -18.71 -17.81 14.96
C ARG A 312 -18.07 -18.98 14.20
N GLU A 313 -18.45 -20.21 14.56
CA GLU A 313 -18.01 -21.44 13.87
C GLU A 313 -18.43 -21.44 12.39
N THR A 314 -19.63 -20.96 12.07
CA THR A 314 -20.07 -20.82 10.68
C THR A 314 -19.13 -19.92 9.90
N VAL A 315 -18.81 -18.72 10.41
CA VAL A 315 -17.88 -17.81 9.71
C VAL A 315 -16.52 -18.47 9.49
N LEU A 316 -15.95 -19.13 10.51
CA LEU A 316 -14.66 -19.83 10.37
C LEU A 316 -14.71 -20.93 9.31
N ALA A 317 -15.79 -21.71 9.25
CA ALA A 317 -15.95 -22.80 8.29
C ALA A 317 -15.96 -22.32 6.82
N TRP A 318 -16.32 -21.06 6.58
CA TRP A 318 -16.27 -20.43 5.26
C TRP A 318 -14.91 -19.87 4.89
N LEU A 319 -13.92 -19.83 5.79
CA LEU A 319 -12.59 -19.30 5.50
C LEU A 319 -11.69 -20.33 4.82
N THR A 320 -11.00 -19.91 3.76
CA THR A 320 -9.89 -20.65 3.17
C THR A 320 -8.75 -20.70 4.19
N LYS A 321 -8.19 -21.89 4.41
CA LYS A 321 -7.00 -22.05 5.26
C LYS A 321 -5.77 -21.40 4.59
N PRO A 322 -4.92 -20.68 5.34
CA PRO A 322 -3.66 -20.16 4.82
C PRO A 322 -2.78 -21.26 4.19
N ASN A 323 -1.94 -20.88 3.23
CA ASN A 323 -1.02 -21.76 2.50
C ASN A 323 -1.71 -22.91 1.72
N THR A 324 -2.99 -22.75 1.37
CA THR A 324 -3.70 -23.73 0.54
C THR A 324 -3.32 -23.54 -0.92
N ARG A 325 -2.60 -24.52 -1.48
CA ARG A 325 -2.16 -24.51 -2.88
C ARG A 325 -3.32 -24.62 -3.87
N VAL A 326 -3.14 -24.03 -5.04
CA VAL A 326 -4.01 -24.23 -6.20
C VAL A 326 -3.64 -25.54 -6.92
N ASP A 327 -4.60 -26.15 -7.62
CA ASP A 327 -4.39 -27.34 -8.45
C ASP A 327 -4.91 -27.07 -9.89
N PRO A 328 -4.08 -27.18 -10.95
CA PRO A 328 -2.63 -27.43 -10.91
C PRO A 328 -1.89 -26.31 -10.17
N ASN A 329 -0.80 -26.66 -9.47
CA ASN A 329 0.02 -25.74 -8.68
C ASN A 329 0.96 -24.89 -9.55
N THR A 330 0.37 -24.28 -10.58
CA THR A 330 0.96 -23.32 -11.50
C THR A 330 0.12 -22.06 -11.40
N PRO A 331 0.72 -20.85 -11.36
CA PRO A 331 -0.06 -19.64 -11.58
C PRO A 331 -0.78 -19.77 -12.95
N PRO A 332 -2.13 -19.73 -13.03
CA PRO A 332 -2.88 -18.52 -12.71
C PRO A 332 -4.29 -18.70 -12.07
N ARG A 333 -4.88 -17.54 -11.75
CA ARG A 333 -6.30 -17.21 -11.52
C ARG A 333 -7.27 -18.38 -11.32
N SER A 334 -7.43 -18.81 -10.07
CA SER A 334 -8.55 -19.64 -9.63
C SER A 334 -9.24 -18.98 -8.45
N ALA A 335 -10.57 -18.81 -8.53
CA ALA A 335 -11.34 -18.34 -7.39
C ALA A 335 -11.39 -19.46 -6.32
N PRO A 336 -11.16 -19.16 -5.04
CA PRO A 336 -11.18 -20.16 -4.00
C PRO A 336 -12.57 -20.77 -3.83
N PRO A 337 -12.68 -22.04 -3.39
CA PRO A 337 -13.96 -22.64 -3.02
C PRO A 337 -14.62 -21.91 -1.83
N SER A 338 -13.81 -21.24 -1.01
CA SER A 338 -14.17 -20.55 0.24
C SER A 338 -13.83 -19.05 0.19
N MET A 339 -13.96 -18.34 1.32
CA MET A 339 -13.68 -16.91 1.45
C MET A 339 -12.21 -16.63 1.83
N PRO A 340 -11.64 -15.49 1.44
CA PRO A 340 -12.23 -14.43 0.61
C PRO A 340 -12.35 -14.84 -0.86
N LYS A 341 -13.46 -14.49 -1.52
CA LYS A 341 -13.73 -14.81 -2.94
C LYS A 341 -12.98 -13.89 -3.91
N VAL A 342 -11.66 -13.78 -3.72
CA VAL A 342 -10.74 -13.11 -4.65
C VAL A 342 -9.77 -14.14 -5.25
N ASN A 343 -9.23 -13.87 -6.43
CA ASN A 343 -8.43 -14.80 -7.22
C ASN A 343 -7.15 -15.22 -6.47
N SER A 344 -6.72 -16.47 -6.66
CA SER A 344 -5.42 -16.97 -6.21
C SER A 344 -4.24 -16.08 -6.63
N GLY A 345 -3.21 -16.01 -5.79
CA GLY A 345 -1.95 -15.30 -6.07
C GLY A 345 -0.73 -16.21 -6.03
N LEU A 346 0.45 -15.61 -6.12
CA LEU A 346 1.71 -16.30 -5.87
C LEU A 346 1.86 -16.65 -4.39
N ASP A 347 2.42 -17.84 -4.14
CA ASP A 347 2.91 -18.26 -2.83
C ASP A 347 4.14 -17.39 -2.46
N PRO A 348 4.09 -16.58 -1.38
CA PRO A 348 5.21 -15.72 -1.01
C PRO A 348 6.48 -16.49 -0.62
N ASP A 349 6.36 -17.71 -0.11
CA ASP A 349 7.51 -18.54 0.27
C ASP A 349 8.10 -19.26 -0.97
N ASN A 350 7.31 -19.43 -2.03
CA ASN A 350 7.78 -19.93 -3.33
C ASN A 350 7.00 -19.32 -4.52
N PRO A 351 7.47 -18.19 -5.09
CA PRO A 351 6.75 -17.44 -6.14
C PRO A 351 6.71 -18.11 -7.52
N GLU A 352 7.14 -19.37 -7.63
CA GLU A 352 6.89 -20.23 -8.79
C GLU A 352 5.56 -21.02 -8.66
N ARG A 353 4.91 -20.95 -7.49
CA ARG A 353 3.69 -21.67 -7.13
C ARG A 353 2.52 -20.73 -6.89
N GLY A 354 1.31 -21.27 -7.00
CA GLY A 354 0.07 -20.55 -6.73
C GLY A 354 -0.59 -20.99 -5.43
N GLU A 355 -1.14 -20.04 -4.68
CA GLU A 355 -1.98 -20.30 -3.52
C GLU A 355 -3.32 -19.56 -3.61
N TYR A 356 -4.37 -20.19 -3.09
CA TYR A 356 -5.66 -19.53 -2.93
C TYR A 356 -5.53 -18.39 -1.93
N THR A 357 -6.20 -17.27 -2.18
CA THR A 357 -6.23 -16.18 -1.21
C THR A 357 -6.87 -16.65 0.08
N ALA A 358 -6.21 -16.35 1.19
CA ALA A 358 -6.66 -16.55 2.54
C ALA A 358 -6.33 -15.32 3.38
N LEU A 359 -6.86 -15.27 4.60
CA LEU A 359 -6.29 -14.41 5.63
C LEU A 359 -4.84 -14.81 5.91
N THR A 360 -4.05 -13.91 6.52
CA THR A 360 -2.71 -14.29 6.99
C THR A 360 -2.78 -15.39 8.06
N GLU A 361 -1.69 -16.14 8.30
CA GLU A 361 -1.65 -17.14 9.37
C GLU A 361 -2.01 -16.56 10.75
N TYR A 362 -1.51 -15.35 11.04
CA TYR A 362 -1.87 -14.60 12.24
C TYR A 362 -3.37 -14.31 12.31
N GLN A 363 -3.94 -13.66 11.27
CA GLN A 363 -5.37 -13.33 11.22
C GLN A 363 -6.24 -14.60 11.37
N TYR A 364 -5.89 -15.66 10.64
CA TYR A 364 -6.63 -16.92 10.69
C TYR A 364 -6.56 -17.57 12.09
N THR A 365 -5.40 -17.53 12.76
CA THR A 365 -5.26 -18.01 14.14
C THR A 365 -6.12 -17.21 15.12
N MET A 366 -6.23 -15.89 14.94
CA MET A 366 -7.14 -15.06 15.74
C MET A 366 -8.60 -15.42 15.48
N MET A 367 -8.99 -15.69 14.23
CA MET A 367 -10.32 -16.19 13.89
C MET A 367 -10.62 -17.56 14.51
N GLU A 368 -9.64 -18.48 14.59
CA GLU A 368 -9.80 -19.79 15.25
C GLU A 368 -10.01 -19.68 16.77
N LYS A 369 -9.30 -18.76 17.44
CA LYS A 369 -9.50 -18.49 18.87
C LYS A 369 -10.87 -17.87 19.13
N TRP A 370 -11.24 -16.86 18.34
CA TRP A 370 -12.55 -16.23 18.39
C TRP A 370 -13.69 -17.23 18.18
N ALA A 371 -13.60 -18.10 17.17
CA ALA A 371 -14.62 -19.12 16.91
C ALA A 371 -14.85 -20.02 18.13
N ARG A 372 -13.77 -20.44 18.81
CA ARG A 372 -13.81 -21.28 20.02
C ARG A 372 -14.27 -20.53 21.28
N GLY A 373 -14.50 -19.22 21.23
CA GLY A 373 -14.90 -18.41 22.38
C GLY A 373 -13.73 -17.92 23.23
N ASP A 374 -12.49 -18.11 22.78
CA ASP A 374 -11.28 -17.63 23.44
C ASP A 374 -10.91 -16.23 22.93
N PHE A 375 -11.70 -15.23 23.35
CA PHE A 375 -11.48 -13.84 22.96
C PHE A 375 -12.00 -12.87 24.04
N HIS A 376 -11.48 -11.64 24.01
CA HIS A 376 -12.05 -10.54 24.78
C HIS A 376 -13.31 -10.04 24.06
N ALA A 377 -14.48 -10.30 24.65
CA ALA A 377 -15.78 -9.80 24.19
C ALA A 377 -15.95 -8.32 24.60
N ASP A 378 -15.11 -7.47 24.00
CA ASP A 378 -14.97 -6.04 24.31
C ASP A 378 -15.73 -5.12 23.34
N TRP A 379 -16.70 -5.68 22.61
CA TRP A 379 -17.52 -4.91 21.67
C TRP A 379 -18.45 -3.95 22.38
N THR A 380 -18.21 -2.65 22.22
CA THR A 380 -19.09 -1.57 22.70
C THR A 380 -19.63 -0.69 21.57
N GLY A 381 -19.24 -1.01 20.33
CA GLY A 381 -19.47 -0.20 19.13
C GLY A 381 -18.20 -0.06 18.32
N GLU A 382 -18.32 0.38 17.07
CA GLU A 382 -17.16 0.68 16.25
C GLU A 382 -16.39 1.86 16.86
N PRO A 383 -15.09 1.71 17.17
CA PRO A 383 -14.30 2.82 17.70
C PRO A 383 -14.20 3.94 16.68
N ALA A 384 -14.44 5.18 17.11
CA ALA A 384 -14.13 6.34 16.29
C ALA A 384 -12.61 6.43 16.08
N PRO A 385 -12.13 6.68 14.84
CA PRO A 385 -10.74 7.00 14.60
C PRO A 385 -10.32 8.21 15.44
N VAL A 386 -9.17 8.12 16.10
CA VAL A 386 -8.62 9.22 16.93
C VAL A 386 -7.73 10.09 16.03
N PRO A 387 -7.96 11.41 15.95
CA PRO A 387 -7.06 12.31 15.23
C PRO A 387 -5.60 12.18 15.70
N PHE A 388 -4.64 12.29 14.78
CA PHE A 388 -3.23 12.04 15.10
C PHE A 388 -2.69 12.91 16.25
N ASN A 389 -3.06 14.19 16.28
CA ASN A 389 -2.67 15.15 17.31
C ASN A 389 -3.30 14.88 18.69
N GLU A 390 -4.31 14.02 18.76
CA GLU A 390 -4.96 13.58 20.01
C GLU A 390 -4.42 12.24 20.51
N LEU A 391 -3.61 11.54 19.72
CA LEU A 391 -2.98 10.29 20.14
C LEU A 391 -1.93 10.54 21.22
N PRO A 392 -1.88 9.69 22.27
CA PRO A 392 -0.77 9.67 23.21
C PRO A 392 0.56 9.55 22.48
N LEU A 393 1.56 10.32 22.92
CA LEU A 393 2.88 10.39 22.25
C LEU A 393 3.48 8.99 21.99
N ASN A 394 3.39 8.09 22.96
CA ASN A 394 3.90 6.71 22.87
C ASN A 394 3.15 5.81 21.87
N GLN A 395 2.03 6.25 21.31
CA GLN A 395 1.27 5.52 20.29
C GLN A 395 1.46 6.09 18.89
N GLN A 396 1.90 7.36 18.77
CA GLN A 396 2.01 8.05 17.49
C GLN A 396 2.93 7.34 16.47
N PRO A 397 4.12 6.81 16.83
CA PRO A 397 5.00 6.15 15.86
C PRO A 397 4.36 4.95 15.15
N ASP A 398 3.72 4.07 15.93
CA ASP A 398 3.07 2.87 15.41
C ASP A 398 1.78 3.23 14.66
N ALA A 399 1.05 4.24 15.13
CA ALA A 399 -0.13 4.78 14.45
C ALA A 399 0.21 5.29 13.04
N LEU A 400 1.29 6.05 12.88
CA LEU A 400 1.77 6.51 11.56
C LEU A 400 2.06 5.34 10.62
N THR A 401 2.77 4.33 11.13
CA THR A 401 3.15 3.16 10.33
C THR A 401 1.92 2.34 9.95
N ARG A 402 0.98 2.13 10.86
CA ARG A 402 -0.26 1.42 10.56
C ARG A 402 -1.11 2.19 9.54
N ALA A 403 -1.31 3.48 9.75
CA ALA A 403 -2.11 4.34 8.87
C ALA A 403 -1.59 4.30 7.42
N ALA A 404 -0.26 4.33 7.24
CA ALA A 404 0.35 4.24 5.92
C ALA A 404 0.10 2.90 5.21
N LEU A 405 -0.06 1.80 5.96
CA LEU A 405 -0.07 0.43 5.42
C LEU A 405 -1.46 -0.22 5.33
N GLU A 406 -2.43 0.19 6.16
CA GLU A 406 -3.76 -0.42 6.18
C GLU A 406 -4.61 -0.07 4.95
N GLY A 407 -4.26 1.04 4.26
CA GLY A 407 -4.84 1.41 2.96
C GLY A 407 -4.15 0.76 1.75
N CYS A 408 -3.24 -0.21 1.94
CA CYS A 408 -2.53 -0.91 0.87
C CYS A 408 -2.97 -2.36 0.77
N ILE A 409 -2.86 -2.97 -0.42
CA ILE A 409 -3.18 -4.39 -0.58
C ILE A 409 -2.19 -5.27 0.20
N GLY A 410 -2.68 -6.38 0.75
CA GLY A 410 -1.85 -7.41 1.40
C GLY A 410 -1.98 -8.80 0.78
N ALA A 411 -3.01 -9.04 -0.03
CA ALA A 411 -3.22 -10.25 -0.81
C ALA A 411 -4.40 -10.04 -1.80
N PRO A 412 -4.53 -10.85 -2.86
CA PRO A 412 -3.52 -11.78 -3.41
C PRO A 412 -2.32 -11.04 -4.02
N PHE A 413 -1.26 -11.76 -4.38
CA PHE A 413 -0.11 -11.22 -5.11
C PHE A 413 -0.07 -11.73 -6.55
N PHE A 414 -0.54 -10.94 -7.52
CA PHE A 414 -0.42 -11.31 -8.95
C PHE A 414 -0.43 -10.13 -9.96
N PRO A 415 0.55 -9.22 -9.94
CA PRO A 415 1.60 -9.08 -8.95
C PRO A 415 1.12 -8.35 -7.68
N GLY A 416 0.07 -7.53 -7.76
CA GLY A 416 -0.40 -6.66 -6.68
C GLY A 416 -0.76 -5.26 -7.19
N ILE A 417 -0.80 -4.24 -6.33
CA ILE A 417 -0.99 -2.84 -6.75
C ILE A 417 0.23 -1.98 -6.36
N GLU A 418 0.43 -1.73 -5.07
CA GLU A 418 1.57 -0.93 -4.59
C GLU A 418 2.89 -1.69 -4.76
N VAL A 419 2.88 -2.94 -4.31
CA VAL A 419 4.02 -3.85 -4.13
C VAL A 419 3.52 -5.31 -4.23
N THR A 420 4.44 -6.27 -4.22
CA THR A 420 4.11 -7.70 -4.37
C THR A 420 4.54 -8.54 -3.15
N TYR A 421 4.46 -9.87 -3.28
CA TYR A 421 4.68 -10.91 -2.27
C TYR A 421 5.93 -10.74 -1.39
N VAL A 422 6.93 -9.98 -1.82
CA VAL A 422 8.13 -9.67 -1.02
C VAL A 422 7.78 -9.03 0.33
N ILE A 423 6.64 -8.33 0.45
CA ILE A 423 6.19 -7.77 1.73
C ILE A 423 5.77 -8.82 2.76
N ALA A 424 5.52 -10.06 2.35
CA ALA A 424 5.19 -11.17 3.22
C ALA A 424 6.43 -12.01 3.58
N GLN A 425 7.61 -11.65 3.07
CA GLN A 425 8.86 -12.36 3.33
C GLN A 425 9.67 -11.71 4.45
N ALA A 426 10.10 -12.50 5.43
CA ALA A 426 10.99 -12.05 6.51
C ALA A 426 12.32 -11.48 5.99
N ALA A 427 12.77 -11.96 4.82
CA ALA A 427 13.98 -11.48 4.17
C ALA A 427 13.94 -9.96 3.88
N THR A 428 12.76 -9.38 3.73
CA THR A 428 12.53 -7.96 3.43
C THR A 428 12.74 -7.04 4.63
N TYR A 429 12.63 -7.56 5.86
CA TYR A 429 12.60 -6.76 7.09
C TYR A 429 13.82 -6.99 7.98
N GLU A 430 14.43 -5.92 8.51
CA GLU A 430 15.49 -6.01 9.52
C GLU A 430 14.93 -6.22 10.93
N SER A 431 13.76 -5.65 11.20
CA SER A 431 13.00 -5.73 12.43
C SER A 431 11.52 -5.49 12.10
N PRO A 432 10.57 -5.70 13.04
CA PRO A 432 9.15 -5.47 12.76
C PRO A 432 8.91 -4.13 12.07
N PHE A 433 8.24 -4.16 10.90
CA PHE A 433 7.89 -3.00 10.10
C PHE A 433 9.05 -2.14 9.53
N ARG A 434 10.31 -2.57 9.67
CA ARG A 434 11.49 -1.87 9.12
C ARG A 434 12.08 -2.64 7.95
N ILE A 435 12.06 -2.06 6.76
CA ILE A 435 12.66 -2.65 5.55
C ILE A 435 14.17 -2.65 5.68
N LYS A 436 14.85 -3.71 5.23
CA LYS A 436 16.32 -3.77 5.26
C LYS A 436 16.92 -2.74 4.29
N HIS A 437 17.75 -1.85 4.82
CA HIS A 437 18.51 -0.90 4.00
C HIS A 437 19.66 -1.53 3.18
N THR A 438 19.92 -2.83 3.36
CA THR A 438 20.80 -3.60 2.47
C THR A 438 20.13 -4.00 1.16
N LEU A 439 18.81 -3.88 1.05
CA LEU A 439 18.09 -4.03 -0.21
C LEU A 439 18.33 -2.80 -1.09
N PRO A 440 18.44 -2.96 -2.42
CA PRO A 440 18.60 -1.82 -3.31
C PRO A 440 17.32 -0.96 -3.31
N PRO A 441 17.43 0.37 -3.42
CA PRO A 441 16.28 1.22 -3.73
C PRO A 441 15.56 0.72 -5.00
N GLY A 442 14.23 0.77 -5.03
CA GLY A 442 13.41 0.22 -6.11
C GLY A 442 13.08 -1.27 -5.98
N PHE A 443 13.58 -1.94 -4.93
CA PHE A 443 13.38 -3.38 -4.72
C PHE A 443 11.91 -3.78 -4.54
N LEU A 444 11.11 -2.97 -3.83
CA LEU A 444 9.73 -3.32 -3.51
C LEU A 444 8.79 -3.25 -4.73
N THR A 445 9.09 -2.35 -5.67
CA THR A 445 8.28 -2.10 -6.87
C THR A 445 8.81 -2.78 -8.14
N GLU A 446 10.05 -3.28 -8.14
CA GLU A 446 10.73 -3.88 -9.29
C GLU A 446 9.90 -4.97 -10.00
N ARG A 447 9.19 -5.79 -9.23
CA ARG A 447 8.43 -6.97 -9.71
C ARG A 447 7.01 -6.65 -10.16
N MET A 448 6.57 -5.41 -9.99
CA MET A 448 5.24 -4.99 -10.43
C MET A 448 5.18 -4.90 -11.96
N ALA A 449 3.97 -4.83 -12.48
CA ALA A 449 3.72 -4.64 -13.91
C ALA A 449 4.36 -3.37 -14.47
N LEU A 450 4.76 -3.44 -15.74
CA LEU A 450 5.38 -2.37 -16.49
C LEU A 450 4.63 -2.14 -17.81
N PRO A 451 3.92 -1.02 -17.98
CA PRO A 451 3.62 0.00 -16.96
C PRO A 451 2.48 -0.44 -16.01
N TRP A 452 2.40 0.16 -14.84
CA TRP A 452 1.37 -0.17 -13.82
C TRP A 452 -0.08 -0.04 -14.34
N GLN A 453 -0.35 0.84 -15.31
CA GLN A 453 -1.68 1.02 -15.90
C GLN A 453 -2.21 -0.24 -16.60
N ALA A 454 -1.34 -1.03 -17.23
CA ALA A 454 -1.76 -2.23 -17.95
C ALA A 454 -2.34 -3.26 -16.98
N ASP A 455 -1.67 -3.46 -15.84
CA ASP A 455 -2.17 -4.29 -14.74
C ASP A 455 -3.44 -3.70 -14.13
N PHE A 456 -3.44 -2.39 -13.87
CA PHE A 456 -4.62 -1.70 -13.32
C PHE A 456 -5.90 -1.93 -14.14
N LEU A 457 -5.80 -2.00 -15.48
CA LEU A 457 -6.93 -2.40 -16.31
C LEU A 457 -7.27 -3.90 -16.14
N ALA A 458 -6.27 -4.78 -16.24
CA ALA A 458 -6.43 -6.24 -16.11
C ALA A 458 -6.98 -6.71 -14.74
N CYS A 459 -6.84 -5.88 -13.70
CA CYS A 459 -7.34 -6.10 -12.34
C CYS A 459 -8.87 -6.06 -12.18
N GLY A 460 -9.64 -5.87 -13.25
CA GLY A 460 -11.05 -5.48 -13.19
C GLY A 460 -12.09 -6.51 -12.78
N GLU A 461 -11.71 -7.55 -12.04
CA GLU A 461 -12.63 -8.57 -11.53
C GLU A 461 -12.33 -8.88 -10.06
N LEU A 462 -12.31 -10.16 -9.66
CA LEU A 462 -12.08 -10.64 -8.30
C LEU A 462 -10.62 -10.48 -7.83
N TRP A 463 -9.96 -9.34 -8.07
CA TRP A 463 -8.56 -9.10 -7.65
C TRP A 463 -8.49 -8.19 -6.42
N TRP A 464 -8.44 -6.86 -6.64
CA TRP A 464 -8.25 -5.86 -5.57
C TRP A 464 -9.31 -4.74 -5.59
N PRO A 465 -10.60 -5.06 -5.36
CA PRO A 465 -11.70 -4.09 -5.54
C PRO A 465 -11.57 -2.82 -4.70
N ALA A 466 -10.97 -2.92 -3.50
CA ALA A 466 -10.77 -1.78 -2.61
C ALA A 466 -9.72 -0.78 -3.13
N GLN A 467 -8.74 -1.26 -3.90
CA GLN A 467 -7.67 -0.43 -4.45
C GLN A 467 -7.95 0.00 -5.89
N ARG A 468 -8.58 -0.89 -6.67
CA ARG A 468 -9.04 -0.71 -8.04
C ARG A 468 -10.51 -1.16 -8.11
N PRO A 469 -11.49 -0.24 -8.02
CA PRO A 469 -12.90 -0.59 -8.08
C PRO A 469 -13.29 -1.31 -9.39
N VAL A 470 -14.29 -2.17 -9.32
CA VAL A 470 -14.83 -2.91 -10.49
C VAL A 470 -16.11 -2.27 -10.98
N ASP A 471 -17.16 -2.30 -10.14
CA ASP A 471 -18.41 -1.58 -10.35
C ASP A 471 -18.59 -0.56 -9.23
N VAL A 472 -19.12 0.61 -9.55
CA VAL A 472 -19.27 1.74 -8.63
C VAL A 472 -20.69 2.27 -8.65
N VAL A 473 -21.11 2.94 -7.58
CA VAL A 473 -22.41 3.61 -7.52
C VAL A 473 -22.22 5.07 -7.91
N THR A 474 -22.90 5.55 -8.95
CA THR A 474 -22.80 6.95 -9.38
C THR A 474 -23.52 7.88 -8.40
N ALA A 475 -23.31 9.19 -8.54
CA ALA A 475 -24.07 10.19 -7.78
C ALA A 475 -25.60 10.09 -7.99
N ALA A 476 -26.05 9.60 -9.15
CA ALA A 476 -27.46 9.33 -9.45
C ALA A 476 -27.98 8.02 -8.80
N GLY A 477 -27.10 7.21 -8.20
CA GLY A 477 -27.44 5.95 -7.56
C GLY A 477 -27.42 4.73 -8.49
N GLU A 478 -26.92 4.89 -9.72
CA GLU A 478 -26.80 3.79 -10.70
C GLU A 478 -25.52 3.00 -10.46
N ILE A 479 -25.54 1.70 -10.76
CA ILE A 479 -24.32 0.88 -10.76
C ILE A 479 -23.72 0.92 -12.17
N GLN A 480 -22.46 1.32 -12.27
CA GLN A 480 -21.74 1.43 -13.54
C GLN A 480 -20.35 0.78 -13.42
N PRO A 481 -19.78 0.25 -14.51
CA PRO A 481 -18.38 -0.16 -14.53
C PRO A 481 -17.47 1.02 -14.21
N PHE A 482 -16.49 0.79 -13.33
CA PHE A 482 -15.52 1.81 -12.93
C PHE A 482 -14.67 2.29 -14.11
N SER A 483 -14.20 1.34 -14.92
CA SER A 483 -13.35 1.56 -16.10
C SER A 483 -14.15 1.73 -17.39
N ARG A 484 -15.42 2.15 -17.30
CA ARG A 484 -16.19 2.53 -18.50
C ARG A 484 -15.43 3.60 -19.31
N GLY A 485 -15.54 3.56 -20.64
CA GLY A 485 -14.77 4.42 -21.54
C GLY A 485 -13.30 4.02 -21.75
N ILE A 486 -12.78 3.01 -21.06
CA ILE A 486 -11.43 2.47 -21.26
C ILE A 486 -11.53 1.14 -22.03
N GLU A 487 -11.02 1.11 -23.27
CA GLU A 487 -11.15 -0.07 -24.13
C GLU A 487 -9.92 -0.98 -24.10
N ASP A 488 -8.73 -0.40 -23.91
CA ASP A 488 -7.46 -1.13 -23.91
C ASP A 488 -6.42 -0.57 -22.93
N TYR A 489 -5.25 -1.22 -22.86
CA TYR A 489 -4.16 -0.79 -21.98
C TYR A 489 -3.64 0.61 -22.33
N GLY A 490 -3.64 0.98 -23.61
CA GLY A 490 -3.21 2.30 -24.08
C GLY A 490 -4.16 3.40 -23.61
N ASP A 491 -5.47 3.13 -23.61
CA ASP A 491 -6.47 4.01 -23.02
C ASP A 491 -6.29 4.15 -21.52
N MET A 492 -5.97 3.08 -20.78
CA MET A 492 -5.68 3.22 -19.35
C MET A 492 -4.44 4.09 -19.10
N VAL A 493 -3.38 3.96 -19.92
CA VAL A 493 -2.22 4.87 -19.87
C VAL A 493 -2.63 6.32 -20.13
N ARG A 494 -3.55 6.54 -21.06
CA ARG A 494 -4.00 7.89 -21.46
C ARG A 494 -4.97 8.53 -20.46
N TRP A 495 -5.87 7.74 -19.88
CA TRP A 495 -7.08 8.23 -19.21
C TRP A 495 -7.24 7.79 -17.76
N TRP A 496 -6.24 7.15 -17.13
CA TRP A 496 -6.30 6.86 -15.69
C TRP A 496 -6.60 8.12 -14.87
N THR A 497 -6.13 9.28 -15.32
CA THR A 497 -6.37 10.57 -14.68
C THR A 497 -7.82 11.03 -14.75
N GLU A 498 -8.71 10.41 -15.52
CA GLU A 498 -10.10 10.84 -15.69
C GLU A 498 -11.09 10.00 -14.87
N LEU A 499 -10.65 8.84 -14.36
CA LEU A 499 -11.46 7.98 -13.49
C LEU A 499 -11.88 8.70 -12.19
N GLY A 500 -13.07 8.37 -11.68
CA GLY A 500 -13.61 8.98 -10.46
C GLY A 500 -13.05 8.35 -9.17
N PHE A 501 -13.19 9.06 -8.05
CA PHE A 501 -12.87 8.54 -6.73
C PHE A 501 -14.14 8.09 -6.01
N ILE A 502 -14.02 7.05 -5.19
CA ILE A 502 -15.10 6.47 -4.41
C ILE A 502 -15.07 7.06 -3.01
N VAL A 503 -16.03 7.94 -2.75
CA VAL A 503 -16.12 8.72 -1.52
C VAL A 503 -17.35 8.35 -0.72
N LYS A 504 -17.23 8.44 0.61
CA LYS A 504 -18.36 8.28 1.51
C LYS A 504 -19.25 9.53 1.46
N LYS A 505 -20.53 9.37 1.09
CA LYS A 505 -21.58 10.40 1.19
C LYS A 505 -22.74 9.86 2.01
N GLY A 506 -22.83 10.31 3.27
CA GLY A 506 -23.75 9.73 4.25
C GLY A 506 -23.41 8.25 4.52
N ASP A 507 -24.40 7.38 4.34
CA ASP A 507 -24.25 5.92 4.55
C ASP A 507 -23.81 5.15 3.29
N ARG A 508 -23.50 5.86 2.19
CA ARG A 508 -23.15 5.25 0.90
C ARG A 508 -21.74 5.61 0.47
N PHE A 509 -21.16 4.75 -0.36
CA PHE A 509 -19.98 5.09 -1.14
C PHE A 509 -20.40 5.32 -2.60
N VAL A 510 -19.99 6.45 -3.16
CA VAL A 510 -20.34 6.85 -4.53
C VAL A 510 -19.12 7.33 -5.29
N GLU A 511 -19.15 7.15 -6.61
CA GLU A 511 -18.19 7.75 -7.53
C GLU A 511 -18.42 9.26 -7.59
N ASP A 512 -17.32 9.99 -7.44
CA ASP A 512 -17.24 11.44 -7.50
C ASP A 512 -15.99 11.88 -8.26
N GLU A 513 -15.92 13.14 -8.66
CA GLU A 513 -14.74 13.71 -9.35
C GLU A 513 -14.33 12.92 -10.62
N ARG A 514 -15.25 12.25 -11.31
CA ARG A 514 -14.99 11.63 -12.61
C ARG A 514 -15.02 12.70 -13.70
N ASN A 515 -14.03 12.68 -14.59
CA ASN A 515 -14.02 13.49 -15.80
C ASN A 515 -14.54 12.70 -17.00
N PRO A 516 -15.15 13.35 -18.00
CA PRO A 516 -15.60 12.68 -19.21
C PRO A 516 -14.45 12.03 -19.99
N ILE A 517 -14.63 10.78 -20.42
CA ILE A 517 -13.70 10.10 -21.32
C ILE A 517 -14.30 10.08 -22.73
N ALA A 518 -13.52 10.42 -23.75
CA ALA A 518 -14.00 10.47 -25.13
C ALA A 518 -14.52 9.09 -25.59
N GLY A 519 -15.75 9.04 -26.09
CA GLY A 519 -16.40 7.78 -26.52
C GLY A 519 -17.36 7.19 -25.47
N GLU A 520 -17.48 7.78 -24.28
CA GLU A 520 -18.56 7.46 -23.35
C GLU A 520 -19.92 7.95 -23.91
N PRO A 521 -21.00 7.14 -23.84
CA PRO A 521 -22.34 7.54 -24.27
C PRO A 521 -22.97 8.65 -23.43
#